data_AF-A0A9E6VMP9-F1
#
_entry.id   AF-A0A9E6VMP9-F1
#
_cell.length_a   1.000
_cell.length_b   1.000
_cell.length_c   1.000
_cell.angle_alpha   90.00
_cell.angle_beta   90.00
_cell.angle_gamma   90.00
#
_symmetry.space_group_name_H-M   'P 1'
#
loop_
_entity.id
_entity.type
_entity.pdbx_description
1 polymer ?
#
loop_
_entity_poly.entity_id
_entity_poly.type
_entity_poly.pdbx_seq_one_letter_code
_entity_poly.pdbx_strand_id
1 'polypeptide(L)'
;MKKVTVLLCVLMLPFLTIPGQNLVPNPGFETYTSCPAAMIGEIFKATPWVNHLNSNDYFNVCGAASVLVPNNTLGNQPARTGNAYGGFIPVSGTVRECMRVPLTCMTAGVKKFLNPATRRIAGTEPAKTSH
;
A
#
# COMPACT_ATOMS: atom_id res chain seq x y z
N MET A 1 -25.96 -40.33 -21.38
CA MET A 1 -25.96 -39.54 -20.12
C MET A 1 -24.56 -39.05 -19.72
N LYS A 2 -23.53 -39.91 -19.63
CA LYS A 2 -22.15 -39.51 -19.24
C LYS A 2 -21.55 -38.35 -20.07
N LYS A 3 -21.77 -38.32 -21.39
CA LYS A 3 -21.28 -37.25 -22.29
C LYS A 3 -21.93 -35.88 -22.03
N VAL A 4 -23.19 -35.87 -21.59
CA VAL A 4 -23.94 -34.63 -21.27
C VAL A 4 -23.45 -34.06 -19.94
N THR A 5 -23.16 -34.92 -18.96
CA THR A 5 -22.55 -34.51 -17.69
C THR A 5 -21.16 -33.91 -17.88
N VAL A 6 -20.33 -34.49 -18.75
CA VAL A 6 -19.00 -33.95 -19.09
C VAL A 6 -19.09 -32.60 -19.79
N LEU A 7 -20.02 -32.44 -20.74
CA LEU A 7 -20.24 -31.18 -21.45
C LEU A 7 -20.66 -30.04 -20.50
N LEU A 8 -21.54 -30.34 -19.54
CA LEU A 8 -21.97 -29.41 -18.50
C LEU A 8 -20.82 -28.98 -17.58
N CYS A 9 -19.93 -29.90 -17.18
CA CYS A 9 -18.75 -29.56 -16.38
C CYS A 9 -17.76 -28.66 -17.13
N VAL A 10 -17.54 -28.90 -18.43
CA VAL A 10 -16.60 -28.10 -19.25
C VAL A 10 -17.10 -26.66 -19.46
N LEU A 11 -18.41 -26.47 -19.59
CA LEU A 11 -19.04 -25.15 -19.72
C LEU A 11 -18.95 -24.29 -18.46
N MET A 12 -18.75 -24.91 -17.29
CA MET A 12 -18.67 -24.21 -16.00
C MET A 12 -17.23 -23.80 -15.62
N LEU A 13 -16.21 -24.36 -16.29
CA LEU A 13 -14.78 -24.08 -16.04
C LEU A 13 -14.37 -22.58 -16.18
N PRO A 14 -14.84 -21.79 -17.17
CA PRO A 14 -14.39 -20.41 -17.34
C PRO A 14 -14.93 -19.44 -16.28
N PHE A 15 -15.91 -19.86 -15.46
CA PHE A 15 -16.47 -19.04 -14.39
C PHE A 15 -15.71 -19.19 -13.06
N LEU A 16 -14.73 -20.09 -12.98
CA LEU A 16 -13.87 -20.27 -11.82
C LEU A 16 -12.75 -19.22 -11.82
N THR A 17 -13.06 -17.99 -11.41
CA THR A 17 -12.02 -17.01 -11.07
C THR A 17 -11.47 -17.34 -9.69
N ILE A 18 -10.19 -17.70 -9.60
CA ILE A 18 -9.49 -17.82 -8.31
C ILE A 18 -8.89 -16.44 -7.98
N PRO A 19 -9.45 -15.68 -7.01
CA PRO A 19 -8.86 -14.42 -6.62
C PRO A 19 -7.47 -14.67 -6.02
N GLY A 20 -6.47 -13.94 -6.50
CA GLY A 20 -5.15 -13.99 -5.90
C GLY A 20 -5.12 -13.25 -4.57
N GLN A 21 -4.35 -13.74 -3.60
CA GLN A 21 -4.21 -13.08 -2.29
C GLN A 21 -3.09 -12.03 -2.34
N ASN A 22 -3.34 -10.84 -1.81
CA ASN A 22 -2.27 -9.85 -1.60
C ASN A 22 -1.38 -10.33 -0.46
N LEU A 23 -0.07 -10.43 -0.71
CA LEU A 23 0.89 -10.84 0.31
C LEU A 23 1.32 -9.72 1.25
N VAL A 24 1.09 -8.48 0.83
CA VAL A 24 1.34 -7.30 1.64
C VAL A 24 0.27 -7.25 2.73
N PRO A 25 0.60 -7.50 4.01
CA PRO A 25 -0.36 -7.29 5.07
C PRO A 25 -0.63 -5.79 5.24
N ASN A 26 -1.85 -5.47 5.66
CA ASN A 26 -2.29 -4.08 5.85
C ASN A 26 -1.92 -3.15 4.65
N PRO A 27 -2.29 -3.51 3.41
CA PRO A 27 -1.87 -2.77 2.22
C PRO A 27 -2.52 -1.38 2.11
N GLY A 28 -3.61 -1.15 2.85
CA GLY A 28 -4.31 0.13 2.95
C GLY A 28 -3.91 0.96 4.18
N PHE A 29 -3.00 0.48 5.04
CA PHE A 29 -2.58 1.18 6.26
C PHE A 29 -3.69 1.47 7.28
N GLU A 30 -4.80 0.72 7.20
CA GLU A 30 -5.99 0.89 8.06
C GLU A 30 -5.86 0.18 9.41
N THR A 31 -4.96 -0.79 9.53
CA THR A 31 -4.64 -1.42 10.83
C THR A 31 -3.51 -0.62 11.49
N TYR A 32 -3.79 0.04 12.61
CA TYR A 32 -2.83 0.89 13.30
C TYR A 32 -2.94 0.81 14.83
N THR A 33 -1.87 1.18 15.52
CA THR A 33 -1.79 1.17 16.99
C THR A 33 -2.25 2.48 17.62
N SER A 34 -1.95 3.61 16.97
CA SER A 34 -2.31 4.96 17.42
C SER A 34 -2.30 5.94 16.26
N CYS A 35 -2.97 7.08 16.42
CA CYS A 35 -2.97 8.13 15.41
C CYS A 35 -1.57 8.77 15.27
N PRO A 36 -1.15 9.10 14.04
CA PRO A 36 0.11 9.80 13.82
C PRO A 36 0.01 11.24 14.35
N ALA A 37 1.03 11.69 15.04
CA ALA A 37 1.09 13.00 15.68
C ALA A 37 2.36 13.76 15.34
N ALA A 38 3.44 13.05 14.99
CA ALA A 38 4.64 13.67 14.48
C ALA A 38 4.45 14.03 13.00
N MET A 39 5.19 15.04 12.54
CA MET A 39 5.13 15.50 11.15
C MET A 39 5.64 14.43 10.16
N ILE A 40 6.59 13.59 10.57
CA ILE A 40 7.20 12.57 9.70
C ILE A 40 7.65 11.31 10.48
N GLY A 41 7.86 10.20 9.77
CA GLY A 41 8.59 9.02 10.24
C GLY A 41 7.78 8.00 11.04
N GLU A 42 6.46 8.14 11.12
CA GLU A 42 5.59 7.30 11.95
C GLU A 42 4.92 6.12 11.23
N ILE A 43 5.49 5.64 10.11
CA ILE A 43 4.95 4.46 9.38
C ILE A 43 4.73 3.23 10.28
N PHE A 44 5.55 3.07 11.32
CA PHE A 44 5.47 1.95 12.26
C PHE A 44 4.17 1.91 13.07
N LYS A 45 3.41 3.02 13.12
CA LYS A 45 2.08 3.04 13.73
C LYS A 45 1.07 2.26 12.89
N ALA A 46 1.26 2.14 11.59
CA ALA A 46 0.47 1.28 10.72
C ALA A 46 1.01 -0.16 10.77
N THR A 47 0.59 -0.97 11.73
CA THR A 47 1.11 -2.34 11.86
C THR A 47 0.73 -3.23 10.67
N PRO A 48 1.61 -4.08 10.13
CA PRO A 48 2.95 -4.41 10.62
C PRO A 48 4.09 -3.70 9.85
N TRP A 49 3.83 -2.52 9.30
CA TRP A 49 4.85 -1.75 8.60
C TRP A 49 5.97 -1.36 9.57
N VAL A 50 7.21 -1.33 9.06
CA VAL A 50 8.39 -1.02 9.87
C VAL A 50 9.15 0.15 9.26
N ASN A 51 9.67 1.01 10.15
CA ASN A 51 10.65 2.00 9.75
C ASN A 51 12.03 1.33 9.74
N HIS A 52 12.75 1.36 8.62
CA HIS A 52 14.06 0.71 8.54
C HIS A 52 15.21 1.69 8.28
N LEU A 53 15.03 2.73 7.47
CA LEU A 53 16.14 3.62 7.11
C LEU A 53 15.80 5.10 6.93
N ASN A 54 14.53 5.54 7.02
CA ASN A 54 14.16 6.92 6.67
C ASN A 54 12.79 7.36 7.23
N SER A 55 12.42 8.62 7.00
CA SER A 55 11.14 9.23 7.38
C SER A 55 9.95 8.73 6.56
N ASN A 56 9.69 7.42 6.56
CA ASN A 56 8.44 6.93 5.99
C ASN A 56 7.28 7.42 6.86
N ASP A 57 6.33 8.07 6.21
CA ASP A 57 5.28 8.84 6.85
C ASP A 57 3.98 8.05 6.89
N TYR A 58 3.23 8.21 7.97
CA TYR A 58 1.89 7.68 8.12
C TYR A 58 0.88 8.81 8.16
N PHE A 59 -0.09 8.78 7.24
CA PHE A 59 -1.19 9.74 7.18
C PHE A 59 -2.49 9.04 7.54
N ASN A 60 -3.29 9.67 8.39
CA ASN A 60 -4.59 9.15 8.81
C ASN A 60 -5.57 10.30 9.09
N VAL A 61 -6.88 10.09 8.90
CA VAL A 61 -7.94 11.05 9.27
C VAL A 61 -7.95 11.43 10.75
N CYS A 62 -7.39 10.59 11.63
CA CYS A 62 -7.28 10.89 13.06
C CYS A 62 -5.95 11.55 13.46
N GLY A 63 -5.07 11.82 12.48
CA GLY A 63 -3.74 12.37 12.72
C GLY A 63 -3.73 13.86 13.08
N ALA A 64 -2.58 14.35 13.54
CA ALA A 64 -2.34 15.78 13.70
C ALA A 64 -2.41 16.51 12.35
N ALA A 65 -2.61 17.84 12.37
CA ALA A 65 -2.79 18.65 11.16
C ALA A 65 -1.67 18.50 10.11
N SER A 66 -0.44 18.19 10.54
CA SER A 66 0.71 17.96 9.65
C SER A 66 0.66 16.64 8.88
N VAL A 67 -0.17 15.68 9.30
CA VAL A 67 -0.28 14.32 8.74
C VAL A 67 -1.75 13.89 8.56
N LEU A 68 -2.65 14.87 8.57
CA LEU A 68 -4.08 14.66 8.45
C LEU A 68 -4.44 14.29 7.00
N VAL A 69 -5.38 13.35 6.86
CA VAL A 69 -6.01 13.03 5.58
C VAL A 69 -7.33 13.80 5.48
N PRO A 70 -7.61 14.51 4.38
CA PRO A 70 -6.79 14.61 3.17
C PRO A 70 -5.76 15.74 3.16
N ASN A 71 -5.85 16.71 4.07
CA ASN A 71 -5.07 17.94 3.99
C ASN A 71 -3.98 17.98 5.07
N ASN A 72 -2.71 18.02 4.63
CA ASN A 72 -1.53 17.98 5.48
C ASN A 72 -0.43 18.91 4.93
N THR A 73 0.73 18.94 5.58
CA THR A 73 1.84 19.83 5.19
C THR A 73 2.43 19.53 3.82
N LEU A 74 2.19 18.34 3.25
CA LEU A 74 2.63 17.97 1.90
C LEU A 74 1.59 18.28 0.82
N GLY A 75 0.38 18.72 1.21
CA GLY A 75 -0.70 19.12 0.32
C GLY A 75 -2.01 18.41 0.61
N ASN A 76 -2.86 18.33 -0.40
CA ASN A 76 -4.16 17.69 -0.33
C ASN A 76 -4.17 16.38 -1.11
N GLN A 77 -4.25 15.25 -0.39
CA GLN A 77 -4.37 13.93 -0.95
C GLN A 77 -5.39 13.10 -0.16
N PRO A 78 -6.56 12.76 -0.73
CA PRO A 78 -7.45 11.78 -0.11
C PRO A 78 -6.82 10.39 -0.11
N ALA A 79 -7.17 9.59 0.90
CA ALA A 79 -6.83 8.18 0.92
C ALA A 79 -7.45 7.50 -0.32
N ARG A 80 -6.68 6.61 -0.96
CA ARG A 80 -7.16 5.84 -2.12
C ARG A 80 -8.36 4.97 -1.73
N THR A 81 -8.30 4.41 -0.52
CA THR A 81 -9.32 3.58 0.11
C THR A 81 -9.27 3.84 1.61
N GLY A 82 -10.41 3.81 2.29
CA GLY A 82 -10.45 3.97 3.75
C GLY A 82 -10.01 5.37 4.19
N ASN A 83 -9.22 5.41 5.26
CA ASN A 83 -8.90 6.61 6.03
C ASN A 83 -7.40 6.94 6.07
N ALA A 84 -6.55 6.05 5.55
CA ALA A 84 -5.11 6.17 5.74
C ALA A 84 -4.28 5.88 4.48
N TYR A 85 -3.04 6.35 4.48
CA TYR A 85 -2.02 5.96 3.50
C TYR A 85 -0.61 6.18 4.06
N GLY A 86 0.36 5.45 3.50
CA GLY A 86 1.78 5.69 3.74
C GLY A 86 2.38 6.66 2.71
N GLY A 87 3.36 7.47 3.13
CA GLY A 87 4.16 8.34 2.25
C GLY A 87 5.66 8.11 2.39
N PHE A 88 6.40 8.38 1.32
CA PHE A 88 7.87 8.40 1.30
C PHE A 88 8.38 9.28 0.17
N ILE A 89 9.59 9.80 0.33
CA ILE A 89 10.31 10.54 -0.70
C ILE A 89 11.31 9.58 -1.35
N PRO A 90 11.13 9.17 -2.62
CA PRO A 90 11.93 8.09 -3.22
C PRO A 90 13.45 8.33 -3.17
N VAL A 91 13.86 9.59 -3.31
CA VAL A 91 15.26 10.01 -3.27
C VAL A 91 15.35 11.34 -2.52
N SER A 92 16.17 11.37 -1.47
CA SER A 92 16.56 12.59 -0.76
C SER A 92 18.08 12.72 -0.85
N GLY A 93 18.57 13.55 -1.77
CA GLY A 93 20.00 13.63 -2.09
C GLY A 93 20.53 12.30 -2.65
N THR A 94 21.49 11.67 -1.95
CA THR A 94 22.07 10.37 -2.32
C THR A 94 21.36 9.17 -1.67
N VAL A 95 20.39 9.42 -0.77
CA VAL A 95 19.71 8.39 0.01
C VAL A 95 18.39 8.00 -0.67
N ARG A 96 18.13 6.69 -0.76
CA ARG A 96 16.83 6.14 -1.18
C ARG A 96 15.97 5.80 0.03
N GLU A 97 14.72 6.25 0.03
CA GLU A 97 13.74 5.80 1.01
C GLU A 97 12.96 4.59 0.49
N CYS A 98 12.82 3.58 1.34
CA CYS A 98 12.09 2.35 1.03
C CYS A 98 11.16 2.01 2.17
N MET A 99 9.86 1.88 1.89
CA MET A 99 8.90 1.29 2.82
C MET A 99 9.12 -0.22 2.93
N ARG A 100 8.94 -0.77 4.14
CA ARG A 100 9.11 -2.20 4.40
C ARG A 100 8.00 -2.75 5.27
N VAL A 101 7.61 -3.98 4.95
CA VAL A 101 6.63 -4.74 5.72
C VAL A 101 6.95 -6.23 5.59
N PRO A 102 6.92 -7.01 6.68
CA PRO A 102 7.03 -8.46 6.60
C PRO A 102 5.86 -9.03 5.79
N LEU A 103 6.16 -9.87 4.79
CA LEU A 103 5.10 -10.51 4.02
C LEU A 103 4.45 -11.64 4.83
N THR A 104 3.15 -11.85 4.60
CA THR A 104 2.48 -13.04 5.14
C THR A 104 2.96 -14.29 4.43
N CYS A 105 2.97 -15.43 5.13
CA CYS A 105 3.47 -16.68 4.56
C CYS A 105 2.68 -17.12 3.32
N MET A 106 3.32 -17.89 2.45
CA MET A 106 2.66 -18.46 1.28
C MET A 106 1.71 -19.59 1.71
N THR A 107 0.44 -19.48 1.31
CA THR A 107 -0.54 -20.56 1.42
C THR A 107 -0.46 -21.36 0.12
N ALA A 108 -0.26 -22.67 0.21
CA ALA A 108 -0.15 -23.53 -0.97
C ALA A 108 -1.41 -23.44 -1.86
N GLY A 109 -1.22 -23.35 -3.18
CA GLY A 109 -2.31 -23.37 -4.15
C GLY A 109 -2.94 -22.02 -4.52
N VAL A 110 -2.48 -20.90 -3.97
CA VAL A 110 -3.03 -19.55 -4.26
C VAL A 110 -2.01 -18.70 -5.01
N LYS A 111 -2.37 -18.17 -6.19
CA LYS A 111 -1.60 -17.11 -6.86
C LYS A 111 -1.60 -15.85 -5.98
N LYS A 112 -0.44 -15.27 -5.72
CA LYS A 112 -0.27 -14.16 -4.78
C LYS A 112 0.40 -12.98 -5.51
N PHE A 113 -0.05 -11.76 -5.28
CA PHE A 113 0.46 -10.56 -5.96
C PHE A 113 1.00 -9.52 -4.98
N LEU A 114 2.04 -8.78 -5.39
CA LEU A 114 2.53 -7.56 -4.76
C LEU A 114 1.94 -6.38 -5.53
N ASN A 115 0.91 -5.70 -5.00
CA ASN A 115 0.28 -4.55 -5.66
C ASN A 115 0.35 -3.28 -4.78
N PRO A 116 1.48 -2.57 -4.75
CA PRO A 116 1.55 -1.25 -4.15
C PRO A 116 0.91 -0.24 -5.11
N ALA A 117 -0.25 0.30 -4.74
CA ALA A 117 -0.81 1.44 -5.46
C ALA A 117 -0.07 2.71 -5.03
N THR A 118 0.74 3.25 -5.92
CA THR A 118 1.48 4.50 -5.68
C THR A 118 0.83 5.64 -6.45
N ARG A 119 0.76 6.82 -5.83
CA ARG A 119 0.33 8.07 -6.46
C ARG A 119 1.39 9.14 -6.16
N ARG A 120 1.82 9.88 -7.17
CA ARG A 120 2.70 11.04 -6.99
C ARG A 120 1.84 12.25 -6.62
N ILE A 121 2.28 13.00 -5.61
CA ILE A 121 1.76 14.34 -5.34
C ILE A 121 2.42 15.28 -6.37
N ALA A 122 1.62 15.98 -7.16
CA ALA A 122 2.13 16.95 -8.13
C ALA A 122 2.76 18.13 -7.37
N GLY A 123 4.09 18.26 -7.45
CA GLY A 123 4.86 19.28 -6.72
C GLY A 123 6.32 18.91 -6.49
N THR A 124 6.68 17.63 -6.57
CA THR A 124 8.08 17.16 -6.49
C THR A 124 8.51 16.59 -7.85
N GLU A 125 8.67 17.46 -8.84
CA GLU A 125 9.44 17.10 -10.04
C GLU A 125 10.92 17.12 -9.62
N PRO A 126 11.66 15.99 -9.64
CA PRO A 126 13.11 16.09 -9.56
C PRO A 126 13.54 16.92 -10.77
N ALA A 127 14.32 17.97 -10.53
CA ALA A 127 14.94 18.75 -11.61
C ALA A 127 15.55 17.76 -12.61
N LYS A 128 15.11 17.83 -13.87
CA LYS A 128 15.73 17.06 -14.95
C LYS A 128 17.21 17.44 -14.96
N THR A 129 18.08 16.57 -14.46
CA THR A 129 19.51 16.66 -14.72
C THR A 129 19.71 16.31 -16.18
N SER A 130 19.80 17.35 -17.02
CA SER A 130 20.36 17.26 -18.36
C SER A 130 21.87 17.05 -18.24
N HIS A 131 22.32 15.83 -18.53
CA HIS A 131 23.68 15.54 -18.98
C HIS A 131 23.60 14.46 -20.07
#